data_AF-A0A6L8UBC4-F1
#
_entry.id   AF-A0A6L8UBC4-F1
#
_cell.length_a   1.000
_cell.length_b   1.000
_cell.length_c   1.000
_cell.angle_alpha   90.00
_cell.angle_beta   90.00
_cell.angle_gamma   90.00
#
_symmetry.space_group_name_H-M   'P 1'
#
loop_
_entity.id
_entity.type
_entity.pdbx_description
1 polymer ?
#
loop_
_entity_poly.entity_id
_entity_poly.type
_entity_poly.pdbx_seq_one_letter_code
_entity_poly.pdbx_strand_id
1 'polypeptide(L)'
;MISFGPVPSRRLGKSLGINNIVYPKTCSYGCIYCQAGNTLKKTCIRESFYEPENIYDSVCKHLDTLRDNDYPDFLTFVSNGEPTLDVNLGRSINLLKKTGIPVAVLTNSSLLHIEPVREDLYLANWVSIKMDAGDIITWYMINRPARGLDFETILTGIKLFRNGFKGILCTESMIVRGINDFTENFYALAEIVKYVDPSTAYLSVPTRPPAERYVKPPEPEKLNEAWHIFDNLNINTELLTGYEGADTGFTGNVYEDILNITAVHPLREEAMLKLLENDNADLNVVRALINQHLIKPVLYEGKKYFIRDYH
;
A
#
# COMPACT_ATOMS: atom_id res chain seq x y z
N MET A 1 7.56 3.66 15.09
CA MET A 1 8.60 2.79 14.50
C MET A 1 8.55 2.81 12.98
N ILE A 2 9.69 2.52 12.34
CA ILE A 2 9.82 2.41 10.88
C ILE A 2 9.17 1.11 10.39
N SER A 3 9.24 0.03 11.17
CA SER A 3 8.62 -1.27 10.88
C SER A 3 7.37 -1.53 11.73
N PHE A 4 6.41 -2.29 11.19
CA PHE A 4 5.16 -2.67 11.87
C PHE A 4 4.64 -4.03 11.36
N GLY A 5 3.78 -4.70 12.15
CA GLY A 5 3.25 -6.03 11.85
C GLY A 5 4.07 -7.13 12.53
N PRO A 6 4.29 -8.31 11.91
CA PRO A 6 3.77 -8.73 10.60
C PRO A 6 2.24 -8.75 10.55
N VAL A 7 1.66 -8.42 9.41
CA VAL A 7 0.20 -8.45 9.21
C VAL A 7 -0.16 -9.44 8.09
N PRO A 8 -1.35 -10.05 8.14
CA PRO A 8 -1.84 -10.86 7.03
C PRO A 8 -2.00 -9.98 5.78
N SER A 9 -1.35 -10.40 4.71
CA SER A 9 -1.43 -9.78 3.40
C SER A 9 -2.33 -10.62 2.51
N ARG A 10 -3.24 -9.96 1.78
CA ARG A 10 -4.03 -10.60 0.71
C ARG A 10 -3.18 -11.12 -0.46
N ARG A 11 -1.88 -10.80 -0.49
CA ARG A 11 -0.99 -11.05 -1.63
C ARG A 11 0.24 -11.89 -1.26
N LEU A 12 0.77 -11.70 -0.05
CA LEU A 12 2.13 -12.10 0.31
C LEU A 12 2.22 -12.98 1.57
N GLY A 13 1.12 -13.56 2.06
CA GLY A 13 1.12 -14.29 3.32
C GLY A 13 1.28 -13.35 4.53
N LYS A 14 2.21 -13.60 5.45
CA LYS A 14 2.56 -12.67 6.53
C LYS A 14 3.58 -11.64 6.05
N SER A 15 3.29 -10.36 6.18
CA SER A 15 4.19 -9.29 5.74
C SER A 15 4.55 -8.35 6.89
N LEU A 16 5.84 -8.12 7.12
CA LEU A 16 6.30 -7.02 7.96
C LEU A 16 6.33 -5.75 7.11
N GLY A 17 5.55 -4.75 7.50
CA GLY A 17 5.50 -3.47 6.81
C GLY A 17 6.67 -2.57 7.19
N ILE A 18 7.21 -1.85 6.22
CA ILE A 18 8.27 -0.87 6.37
C ILE A 18 7.74 0.46 5.85
N ASN A 19 7.61 1.42 6.76
CA ASN A 19 7.21 2.77 6.46
C ASN A 19 8.46 3.68 6.39
N ASN A 20 9.04 3.81 5.21
CA ASN A 20 10.19 4.70 4.99
C ASN A 20 9.80 6.19 4.85
N ILE A 21 8.51 6.54 4.96
CA ILE A 21 8.00 7.92 4.92
C ILE A 21 6.93 8.07 5.99
N VAL A 22 7.27 8.54 7.20
CA VAL A 22 6.35 8.47 8.36
C VAL A 22 5.34 9.61 8.42
N TYR A 23 5.78 10.86 8.56
CA TYR A 23 4.91 12.04 8.60
C TYR A 23 5.74 13.30 8.27
N PRO A 24 5.19 14.29 7.54
CA PRO A 24 3.86 14.33 6.93
C PRO A 24 3.72 13.34 5.78
N LYS A 25 2.48 12.96 5.46
CA LYS A 25 2.21 12.12 4.29
C LYS A 25 2.77 12.79 3.04
N THR A 26 3.78 12.15 2.44
CA THR A 26 4.54 12.70 1.31
C THR A 26 4.42 11.77 0.12
N CYS A 27 3.69 12.20 -0.90
CA CYS A 27 3.35 11.34 -2.03
C CYS A 27 3.26 12.17 -3.31
N SER A 28 3.57 11.56 -4.45
CA SER A 28 3.37 12.18 -5.76
C SER A 28 1.90 12.21 -6.18
N TYR A 29 1.03 11.47 -5.49
CA TYR A 29 -0.42 11.46 -5.71
C TYR A 29 -1.22 11.87 -4.46
N GLY A 30 -2.43 12.38 -4.70
CA GLY A 30 -3.46 12.65 -3.70
C GLY A 30 -4.67 11.74 -3.88
N CYS A 31 -4.46 10.42 -4.00
CA CYS A 31 -5.53 9.49 -4.38
C CYS A 31 -6.77 9.60 -3.47
N ILE A 32 -7.95 9.71 -4.07
CA ILE A 32 -9.23 9.92 -3.36
C ILE A 32 -9.56 8.79 -2.38
N TYR A 33 -9.11 7.57 -2.68
CA TYR A 33 -9.40 6.38 -1.88
C TYR A 33 -8.30 6.07 -0.86
N CYS A 34 -7.24 6.88 -0.76
CA CYS A 34 -6.06 6.49 0.01
C CYS A 34 -6.38 6.32 1.50
N GLN A 35 -6.15 5.11 2.01
CA GLN A 35 -6.43 4.77 3.42
C GLN A 35 -5.50 5.49 4.42
N ALA A 36 -4.34 6.00 3.95
CA ALA A 36 -3.42 6.80 4.75
C ALA A 36 -3.86 8.28 4.85
N GLY A 37 -5.04 8.63 4.34
CA GLY A 37 -5.62 9.98 4.44
C GLY A 37 -5.11 10.95 3.37
N ASN A 38 -5.31 12.25 3.59
CA ASN A 38 -4.96 13.30 2.64
C ASN A 38 -3.44 13.50 2.53
N THR A 39 -2.97 13.71 1.31
CA THR A 39 -1.54 13.99 1.05
C THR A 39 -1.23 15.44 1.39
N LEU A 40 -0.41 15.67 2.42
CA LEU A 40 -0.03 17.00 2.89
C LEU A 40 1.12 17.59 2.06
N LYS A 41 2.11 16.77 1.70
CA LYS A 41 3.23 17.15 0.82
C LYS A 41 3.13 16.41 -0.50
N LYS A 42 2.56 17.07 -1.51
CA LYS A 42 2.43 16.51 -2.86
C LYS A 42 3.64 16.88 -3.71
N THR A 43 4.51 15.93 -4.06
CA THR A 43 5.79 16.20 -4.73
C THR A 43 6.29 15.02 -5.57
N CYS A 44 7.11 15.32 -6.58
CA CYS A 44 7.89 14.33 -7.35
C CYS A 44 9.40 14.41 -7.03
N ILE A 45 9.80 15.35 -6.19
CA ILE A 45 11.20 15.55 -5.80
C ILE A 45 11.55 14.47 -4.78
N ARG A 46 12.55 13.66 -5.11
CA ARG A 46 13.10 12.64 -4.22
C ARG A 46 13.97 13.30 -3.15
N GLU A 47 13.89 12.83 -1.91
CA GLU A 47 14.68 13.31 -0.78
C GLU A 47 15.08 12.14 0.14
N SER A 48 15.98 12.39 1.09
CA SER A 48 16.31 11.40 2.13
C SER A 48 15.29 11.49 3.25
N PHE A 49 14.68 10.36 3.62
CA PHE A 49 13.76 10.27 4.76
C PHE A 49 14.43 9.62 5.97
N TYR A 50 15.13 8.51 5.75
CA TYR A 50 15.91 7.81 6.76
C TYR A 50 17.24 7.34 6.17
N GLU A 51 18.26 7.23 7.02
CA GLU A 51 19.45 6.47 6.68
C GLU A 51 19.10 4.97 6.55
N PRO A 52 19.57 4.27 5.51
CA PRO A 52 19.29 2.84 5.30
C PRO A 52 19.58 1.96 6.53
N GLU A 53 20.62 2.28 7.28
CA GLU A 53 21.04 1.58 8.48
C GLU A 53 19.98 1.68 9.59
N ASN A 54 19.30 2.83 9.72
CA ASN A 54 18.21 2.98 10.68
C ASN A 54 17.00 2.10 10.33
N ILE A 55 16.69 1.95 9.03
CA ILE A 55 15.63 1.04 8.55
C ILE A 55 16.02 -0.40 8.87
N TYR A 56 17.24 -0.79 8.51
CA TYR A 56 17.77 -2.13 8.76
C TYR A 56 17.74 -2.50 10.25
N ASP A 57 18.29 -1.64 11.10
CA ASP A 57 18.32 -1.87 12.55
C ASP A 57 16.91 -1.92 13.15
N SER A 58 15.99 -1.07 12.68
CA SER A 58 14.58 -1.13 13.10
C SER A 58 13.91 -2.44 12.70
N VAL A 59 14.22 -2.97 11.51
CA VAL A 59 13.68 -4.24 11.05
C VAL A 59 14.28 -5.40 11.85
N CYS A 60 15.61 -5.47 12.02
CA CYS A 60 16.25 -6.51 12.82
C CYS A 60 15.72 -6.54 14.26
N LYS A 61 15.66 -5.38 14.93
CA LYS A 61 15.08 -5.30 16.28
C LYS A 61 13.63 -5.77 16.32
N HIS A 62 12.83 -5.43 15.30
CA HIS A 62 11.45 -5.91 15.22
C HIS A 62 11.41 -7.43 15.09
N LEU A 63 12.20 -8.00 14.16
CA LEU A 63 12.28 -9.45 13.96
C LEU A 63 12.72 -10.19 15.23
N ASP A 64 13.64 -9.62 16.02
CA ASP A 64 14.11 -10.20 17.29
C ASP A 64 13.01 -10.25 18.37
N THR A 65 11.95 -9.45 18.25
CA THR A 65 10.80 -9.48 19.17
C THR A 65 9.73 -10.50 18.79
N LEU A 66 9.80 -11.07 17.58
CA LEU A 66 8.78 -11.99 17.07
C LEU A 66 9.00 -13.40 17.60
N ARG A 67 7.90 -14.14 17.74
CA ARG A 67 7.92 -15.58 18.02
C ARG A 67 8.22 -16.35 16.72
N ASP A 68 8.74 -17.57 16.84
CA ASP A 68 9.14 -18.39 15.67
C ASP A 68 8.03 -18.55 14.62
N ASN A 69 6.77 -18.69 15.04
CA ASN A 69 5.63 -18.85 14.12
C ASN A 69 5.13 -17.53 13.50
N ASP A 70 5.68 -16.40 13.92
CA ASP A 70 5.27 -15.06 13.48
C ASP A 70 6.26 -14.40 12.52
N TYR A 71 7.29 -15.13 12.09
CA TYR A 71 8.23 -14.62 11.09
C TYR A 71 7.51 -14.28 9.77
N PRO A 72 7.83 -13.12 9.15
CA PRO A 72 7.16 -12.69 7.92
C PRO A 72 7.70 -13.45 6.71
N ASP A 73 6.81 -13.74 5.77
CA ASP A 73 7.15 -14.23 4.44
C ASP A 73 7.82 -13.14 3.59
N PHE A 74 7.47 -11.87 3.83
CA PHE A 74 8.02 -10.71 3.12
C PHE A 74 8.28 -9.51 4.02
N LEU A 75 9.33 -8.76 3.69
CA LEU A 75 9.54 -7.38 4.14
C LEU A 75 9.00 -6.43 3.09
N THR A 76 7.95 -5.67 3.39
CA THR A 76 7.25 -4.87 2.36
C THR A 76 7.36 -3.38 2.65
N PHE A 77 7.90 -2.61 1.70
CA PHE A 77 7.80 -1.15 1.71
C PHE A 77 6.35 -0.73 1.44
N VAL A 78 5.68 -0.25 2.50
CA VAL A 78 4.31 0.26 2.50
C VAL A 78 4.30 1.53 3.35
N SER A 79 4.37 2.67 2.69
CA SER A 79 4.73 3.94 3.35
C SER A 79 3.53 4.86 3.52
N ASN A 80 3.62 5.82 4.44
CA ASN A 80 2.67 6.93 4.52
C ASN A 80 2.99 7.95 3.41
N GLY A 81 2.94 7.49 2.17
CA GLY A 81 3.54 8.19 1.05
C GLY A 81 3.84 7.28 -0.15
N GLU A 82 4.61 7.81 -1.10
CA GLU A 82 5.16 7.03 -2.21
C GLU A 82 6.59 6.60 -1.88
N PRO A 83 6.89 5.31 -1.64
CA PRO A 83 8.20 4.87 -1.15
C PRO A 83 9.36 5.24 -2.08
N THR A 84 9.11 5.38 -3.39
CA THR A 84 10.14 5.76 -4.38
C THR A 84 10.58 7.22 -4.30
N LEU A 85 9.90 8.05 -3.50
CA LEU A 85 10.38 9.40 -3.18
C LEU A 85 11.63 9.37 -2.29
N ASP A 86 11.92 8.26 -1.63
CA ASP A 86 13.16 8.12 -0.87
C ASP A 86 14.35 7.86 -1.80
N VAL A 87 15.36 8.72 -1.75
CA VAL A 87 16.62 8.52 -2.50
C VAL A 87 17.41 7.32 -2.00
N ASN A 88 17.13 6.86 -0.79
CA ASN A 88 17.81 5.75 -0.15
C ASN A 88 17.12 4.39 -0.37
N LEU A 89 15.99 4.32 -1.11
CA LEU A 89 15.19 3.11 -1.25
C LEU A 89 16.03 1.90 -1.70
N GLY A 90 16.83 2.02 -2.77
CA GLY A 90 17.65 0.91 -3.26
C GLY A 90 18.72 0.45 -2.26
N ARG A 91 19.35 1.40 -1.55
CA ARG A 91 20.31 1.08 -0.47
C ARG A 91 19.62 0.32 0.67
N SER A 92 18.43 0.75 1.07
CA SER A 92 17.62 0.11 2.09
C SER A 92 17.20 -1.31 1.69
N ILE A 93 16.71 -1.50 0.45
CA ILE A 93 16.38 -2.83 -0.09
C ILE A 93 17.62 -3.75 -0.03
N ASN A 94 18.79 -3.24 -0.45
CA ASN A 94 20.02 -4.03 -0.47
C ASN A 94 20.49 -4.44 0.93
N LEU A 95 20.36 -3.57 1.94
CA LEU A 95 20.67 -3.92 3.33
C LEU A 95 19.71 -4.97 3.87
N LEU A 96 18.40 -4.81 3.62
CA LEU A 96 17.37 -5.73 4.11
C LEU A 96 17.54 -7.16 3.57
N LYS A 97 18.13 -7.34 2.39
CA LYS A 97 18.47 -8.67 1.86
C LYS A 97 19.35 -9.51 2.80
N LYS A 98 20.13 -8.88 3.68
CA LYS A 98 20.96 -9.59 4.68
C LYS A 98 20.14 -10.38 5.70
N THR A 99 18.87 -10.05 5.88
CA THR A 99 17.93 -10.80 6.74
C THR A 99 17.55 -12.17 6.15
N GLY A 100 17.76 -12.38 4.85
CA GLY A 100 17.32 -13.58 4.14
C GLY A 100 15.83 -13.59 3.77
N ILE A 101 15.05 -12.60 4.21
CA ILE A 101 13.62 -12.47 3.91
C ILE A 101 13.45 -11.67 2.60
N PRO A 102 12.60 -12.12 1.64
CA PRO A 102 12.41 -11.41 0.39
C PRO A 102 11.76 -10.03 0.59
N VAL A 103 12.17 -9.07 -0.24
CA VAL A 103 11.71 -7.68 -0.14
C VAL A 103 10.66 -7.38 -1.22
N ALA A 104 9.54 -6.81 -0.79
CA ALA A 104 8.45 -6.36 -1.63
C ALA A 104 8.30 -4.83 -1.62
N VAL A 105 7.83 -4.22 -2.71
CA VAL A 105 7.53 -2.78 -2.78
C VAL A 105 6.15 -2.55 -3.40
N LEU A 106 5.33 -1.75 -2.73
CA LEU A 106 4.10 -1.18 -3.31
C LEU A 106 4.39 0.23 -3.79
N THR A 107 4.27 0.49 -5.10
CA THR A 107 4.51 1.82 -5.68
C THR A 107 3.30 2.32 -6.44
N ASN A 108 3.06 3.62 -6.36
CA ASN A 108 2.03 4.31 -7.12
C ASN A 108 2.38 4.52 -8.60
N SER A 109 3.54 4.00 -9.05
CA SER A 109 4.07 3.97 -10.42
C SER A 109 4.44 5.33 -11.05
N SER A 110 4.13 6.44 -10.39
CA SER A 110 4.28 7.79 -10.97
C SER A 110 5.72 8.19 -11.33
N LEU A 111 6.72 7.64 -10.64
CA LEU A 111 8.14 8.00 -10.81
C LEU A 111 8.93 6.99 -11.65
N LEU A 112 8.28 5.98 -12.23
CA LEU A 112 8.97 4.95 -13.02
C LEU A 112 9.62 5.47 -14.31
N HIS A 113 9.30 6.70 -14.74
CA HIS A 113 10.02 7.36 -15.83
C HIS A 113 11.45 7.77 -15.45
N ILE A 114 11.75 7.87 -14.15
CA ILE A 114 13.08 8.20 -13.62
C ILE A 114 13.93 6.92 -13.56
N GLU A 115 15.05 6.89 -14.27
CA GLU A 115 15.93 5.73 -14.33
C GLU A 115 16.46 5.27 -12.95
N PRO A 116 17.00 6.15 -12.09
CA PRO A 116 17.40 5.75 -10.74
C PRO A 116 16.29 5.12 -9.90
N VAL A 117 15.02 5.51 -10.09
CA VAL A 117 13.89 4.88 -9.37
C VAL A 117 13.68 3.45 -9.86
N ARG A 118 13.80 3.21 -11.16
CA ARG A 118 13.71 1.85 -11.72
C ARG A 118 14.86 0.98 -11.22
N GLU A 119 16.08 1.51 -11.20
CA GLU A 119 17.26 0.80 -10.68
C GLU A 119 17.09 0.38 -9.22
N ASP A 120 16.57 1.27 -8.36
CA ASP A 120 16.27 0.94 -6.96
C ASP A 120 15.24 -0.19 -6.85
N LEU A 121 14.16 -0.13 -7.63
CA LEU A 121 13.10 -1.14 -7.63
C LEU A 121 13.54 -2.47 -8.24
N TYR A 122 14.51 -2.48 -9.15
CA TYR A 122 15.06 -3.72 -9.70
C TYR A 122 15.73 -4.62 -8.65
N LEU A 123 16.08 -4.05 -7.50
CA LEU A 123 16.63 -4.81 -6.38
C LEU A 123 15.58 -5.61 -5.61
N ALA A 124 14.29 -5.28 -5.71
CA ALA A 124 13.22 -5.97 -4.99
C ALA A 124 12.90 -7.35 -5.58
N ASN A 125 12.39 -8.27 -4.76
CA ASN A 125 11.95 -9.59 -5.18
C ASN A 125 10.54 -9.55 -5.80
N TRP A 126 9.70 -8.64 -5.31
CA TRP A 126 8.32 -8.48 -5.73
C TRP A 126 7.95 -6.99 -5.77
N VAL A 127 7.26 -6.55 -6.81
CA VAL A 127 6.78 -5.18 -6.93
C VAL A 127 5.33 -5.20 -7.42
N SER A 128 4.45 -4.48 -6.72
CA SER A 128 3.12 -4.16 -7.26
C SER A 128 3.08 -2.69 -7.67
N ILE A 129 2.79 -2.48 -8.94
CA ILE A 129 2.62 -1.15 -9.53
C ILE A 129 1.13 -0.81 -9.59
N LYS A 130 0.79 0.37 -9.11
CA LYS A 130 -0.57 0.87 -9.14
C LYS A 130 -0.98 1.32 -10.54
N MET A 131 -2.18 0.95 -10.98
CA MET A 131 -2.78 1.30 -12.28
C MET A 131 -4.30 1.47 -12.14
N ASP A 132 -4.81 2.67 -11.84
CA ASP A 132 -6.25 2.84 -11.57
C ASP A 132 -7.09 3.33 -12.76
N ALA A 133 -6.44 3.65 -13.87
CA ALA A 133 -7.06 4.39 -14.95
C ALA A 133 -6.52 3.95 -16.32
N GLY A 134 -7.44 3.71 -17.25
CA GLY A 134 -7.14 3.50 -18.66
C GLY A 134 -6.93 4.79 -19.45
N ASP A 135 -7.35 5.93 -18.92
CA ASP A 135 -7.29 7.23 -19.59
C ASP A 135 -6.88 8.37 -18.65
N ILE A 136 -6.47 9.50 -19.24
CA ILE A 136 -5.97 10.68 -18.52
C ILE A 136 -7.03 11.34 -17.62
N ILE A 137 -8.31 11.34 -18.02
CA ILE A 137 -9.39 11.98 -17.26
C ILE A 137 -9.62 11.18 -15.97
N THR A 138 -9.80 9.87 -16.11
CA THR A 138 -9.94 8.95 -14.97
C THR A 138 -8.72 9.00 -14.05
N TRP A 139 -7.51 9.05 -14.64
CA TRP A 139 -6.27 9.17 -13.88
C TRP A 139 -6.25 10.44 -13.02
N TYR A 140 -6.68 11.59 -13.56
CA TYR A 140 -6.71 12.86 -12.82
C TYR A 140 -7.76 12.85 -11.70
N MET A 141 -8.96 12.32 -11.98
CA MET A 141 -10.07 12.25 -11.01
C MET A 141 -9.69 11.41 -9.79
N ILE A 142 -9.04 10.27 -10.02
CA ILE A 142 -8.67 9.34 -8.94
C ILE A 142 -7.40 9.77 -8.23
N ASN A 143 -6.32 10.01 -8.99
CA ASN A 143 -4.97 10.09 -8.42
C ASN A 143 -4.59 11.49 -7.97
N ARG A 144 -5.25 12.52 -8.51
CA ARG A 144 -4.98 13.95 -8.22
C ARG A 144 -3.46 14.22 -8.22
N PRO A 145 -2.79 14.10 -9.37
CA PRO A 145 -1.35 14.04 -9.46
C PRO A 145 -0.63 15.32 -8.98
N ALA A 146 0.63 15.18 -8.58
CA ALA A 146 1.53 16.30 -8.35
C ALA A 146 1.74 17.10 -9.64
N ARG A 147 2.06 18.39 -9.49
CA ARG A 147 2.42 19.23 -10.65
C ARG A 147 3.65 18.64 -11.33
N GLY A 148 3.58 18.54 -12.67
CA GLY A 148 4.69 18.04 -13.50
C GLY A 148 4.60 16.55 -13.83
N LEU A 149 3.63 15.81 -13.27
CA LEU A 149 3.33 14.47 -13.76
C LEU A 149 2.46 14.54 -15.01
N ASP A 150 2.77 13.64 -15.93
CA ASP A 150 2.09 13.47 -17.20
C ASP A 150 1.75 11.99 -17.40
N PHE A 151 0.52 11.72 -17.86
CA PHE A 151 -0.01 10.36 -17.94
C PHE A 151 0.78 9.50 -18.92
N GLU A 152 1.11 10.02 -20.11
CA GLU A 152 1.88 9.28 -21.13
C GLU A 152 3.32 8.99 -20.67
N THR A 153 3.92 9.94 -19.96
CA THR A 153 5.24 9.76 -19.34
C THR A 153 5.22 8.64 -18.29
N ILE A 154 4.16 8.54 -17.49
CA ILE A 154 3.98 7.46 -16.52
C ILE A 154 3.82 6.11 -17.23
N LEU A 155 2.98 6.04 -18.27
CA LEU A 155 2.85 4.82 -19.08
C LEU A 155 4.20 4.41 -19.67
N THR A 156 4.95 5.34 -20.24
CA THR A 156 6.30 5.08 -20.75
C THR A 156 7.24 4.54 -19.66
N GLY A 157 7.21 5.14 -18.47
CA GLY A 157 7.97 4.65 -17.31
C GLY A 157 7.60 3.23 -16.91
N ILE A 158 6.31 2.89 -16.89
CA ILE A 158 5.82 1.52 -16.62
C ILE A 158 6.36 0.54 -17.66
N LYS A 159 6.32 0.88 -18.97
CA LYS A 159 6.86 0.03 -20.04
C LYS A 159 8.36 -0.22 -19.87
N LEU A 160 9.12 0.84 -19.57
CA LEU A 160 10.55 0.75 -19.30
C LEU A 160 10.85 -0.10 -18.06
N PHE A 161 10.05 0.06 -17.00
CA PHE A 161 10.19 -0.73 -15.79
C PHE A 161 9.96 -2.22 -16.06
N ARG A 162 8.89 -2.58 -16.76
CA ARG A 162 8.58 -3.98 -17.13
C ARG A 162 9.74 -4.66 -17.86
N ASN A 163 10.38 -3.98 -18.80
CA ASN A 163 11.47 -4.55 -19.59
C ASN A 163 12.72 -4.89 -18.74
N GLY A 164 13.01 -4.08 -17.73
CA GLY A 164 14.18 -4.26 -16.88
C GLY A 164 13.93 -5.13 -15.64
N PHE A 165 12.72 -5.12 -15.07
CA PHE A 165 12.44 -5.82 -13.82
C PHE A 165 12.38 -7.34 -14.02
N LYS A 166 13.10 -8.07 -13.16
CA LYS A 166 13.21 -9.55 -13.22
C LYS A 166 12.53 -10.28 -12.05
N GLY A 167 12.03 -9.54 -11.06
CA GLY A 167 11.25 -10.10 -9.96
C GLY A 167 9.80 -10.38 -10.37
N ILE A 168 8.97 -10.69 -9.37
CA ILE A 168 7.54 -10.90 -9.56
C ILE A 168 6.85 -9.53 -9.67
N LEU A 169 6.32 -9.23 -10.85
CA LEU A 169 5.60 -7.99 -11.11
C LEU A 169 4.09 -8.22 -10.97
N CYS A 170 3.44 -7.43 -10.14
CA CYS A 170 1.99 -7.36 -10.05
C CYS A 170 1.50 -5.98 -10.48
N THR A 171 0.23 -5.91 -10.87
CA THR A 171 -0.47 -4.63 -11.00
C THR A 171 -1.59 -4.58 -9.99
N GLU A 172 -1.96 -3.38 -9.54
CA GLU A 172 -3.10 -3.20 -8.67
C GLU A 172 -3.93 -1.98 -9.07
N SER A 173 -5.23 -2.20 -9.24
CA SER A 173 -6.19 -1.21 -9.69
C SER A 173 -7.29 -1.06 -8.66
N MET A 174 -7.44 0.13 -8.07
CA MET A 174 -8.56 0.41 -7.17
C MET A 174 -9.78 0.83 -7.99
N ILE A 175 -10.86 0.03 -7.92
CA ILE A 175 -12.13 0.34 -8.59
C ILE A 175 -13.04 1.10 -7.62
N VAL A 176 -13.51 2.27 -8.06
CA VAL A 176 -14.29 3.24 -7.29
C VAL A 176 -15.59 3.55 -8.02
N ARG A 177 -16.69 3.43 -7.27
CA ARG A 177 -18.04 3.64 -7.77
C ARG A 177 -18.24 5.01 -8.40
N GLY A 178 -18.78 5.04 -9.61
CA GLY A 178 -19.11 6.24 -10.37
C GLY A 178 -17.91 7.05 -10.83
N ILE A 179 -16.69 6.52 -10.70
CA ILE A 179 -15.46 7.24 -11.07
C ILE A 179 -14.66 6.46 -12.13
N ASN A 180 -14.43 5.16 -11.95
CA ASN A 180 -13.73 4.32 -12.92
C ASN A 180 -14.35 2.93 -13.12
N ASP A 181 -15.58 2.72 -12.63
CA ASP A 181 -16.33 1.47 -12.73
C ASP A 181 -17.22 1.41 -13.99
N PHE A 182 -16.72 1.94 -15.10
CA PHE A 182 -17.39 1.95 -16.40
C PHE A 182 -16.58 1.18 -17.45
N THR A 183 -17.31 0.62 -18.42
CA THR A 183 -16.82 -0.39 -19.37
C THR A 183 -15.63 0.10 -20.18
N GLU A 184 -15.65 1.33 -20.65
CA GLU A 184 -14.58 1.92 -21.46
C GLU A 184 -13.27 2.02 -20.70
N ASN A 185 -13.31 2.41 -19.41
CA ASN A 185 -12.12 2.42 -18.57
C ASN A 185 -11.61 1.00 -18.33
N PHE A 186 -12.49 0.00 -18.14
CA PHE A 186 -12.05 -1.39 -17.97
C PHE A 186 -11.31 -1.92 -19.20
N TYR A 187 -11.81 -1.68 -20.42
CA TYR A 187 -11.10 -2.06 -21.64
C TYR A 187 -9.75 -1.36 -21.76
N ALA A 188 -9.72 -0.03 -21.64
CA ALA A 188 -8.49 0.74 -21.75
C ALA A 188 -7.46 0.32 -20.68
N LEU A 189 -7.89 0.11 -19.44
CA LEU A 189 -7.02 -0.36 -18.37
C LEU A 189 -6.51 -1.78 -18.64
N ALA A 190 -7.38 -2.69 -19.08
CA ALA A 190 -7.02 -4.07 -19.37
C ALA A 190 -6.00 -4.16 -20.52
N GLU A 191 -6.09 -3.30 -21.54
CA GLU A 191 -5.09 -3.22 -22.61
C GLU A 191 -3.71 -2.83 -22.08
N ILE A 192 -3.64 -1.82 -21.20
CA ILE A 192 -2.36 -1.38 -20.61
C ILE A 192 -1.82 -2.47 -19.68
N VAL A 193 -2.66 -3.08 -18.83
CA VAL A 193 -2.25 -4.17 -17.94
C VAL A 193 -1.79 -5.39 -18.74
N LYS A 194 -2.44 -5.71 -19.86
CA LYS A 194 -2.02 -6.78 -20.75
C LYS A 194 -0.62 -6.54 -21.32
N TYR A 195 -0.32 -5.31 -21.70
CA TYR A 195 1.03 -4.94 -22.14
C TYR A 195 2.07 -5.11 -21.03
N VAL A 196 1.71 -4.74 -19.79
CA VAL A 196 2.59 -4.93 -18.62
C VAL A 196 2.85 -6.41 -18.37
N ASP A 197 1.92 -7.30 -18.72
CA ASP A 197 2.04 -8.75 -18.55
C ASP A 197 2.50 -9.12 -17.12
N PRO A 198 1.73 -8.72 -16.08
CA PRO A 198 2.07 -9.03 -14.71
C PRO A 198 1.82 -10.50 -14.37
N SER A 199 2.49 -11.01 -13.34
CA SER A 199 2.19 -12.31 -12.75
C SER A 199 0.76 -12.39 -12.23
N THR A 200 0.27 -11.30 -11.63
CA THR A 200 -1.13 -11.15 -11.20
C THR A 200 -1.57 -9.69 -11.34
N ALA A 201 -2.76 -9.47 -11.88
CA ALA A 201 -3.46 -8.19 -11.85
C ALA A 201 -4.52 -8.21 -10.75
N TYR A 202 -4.35 -7.36 -9.74
CA TYR A 202 -5.30 -7.23 -8.64
C TYR A 202 -6.32 -6.14 -8.96
N LEU A 203 -7.61 -6.49 -8.89
CA LEU A 203 -8.70 -5.53 -8.86
C LEU A 203 -9.19 -5.38 -7.42
N SER A 204 -8.94 -4.23 -6.82
CA SER A 204 -9.29 -3.94 -5.43
C SER A 204 -10.46 -2.96 -5.34
N VAL A 205 -11.11 -2.94 -4.18
CA VAL A 205 -12.17 -1.97 -3.87
C VAL A 205 -11.91 -1.28 -2.52
N PRO A 206 -12.48 -0.09 -2.28
CA PRO A 206 -12.43 0.58 -0.98
C PRO A 206 -13.08 -0.28 0.12
N THR A 207 -12.29 -1.09 0.81
CA THR A 207 -12.73 -1.91 1.96
C THR A 207 -12.46 -1.25 3.31
N ARG A 208 -11.78 -0.10 3.31
CA ARG A 208 -11.40 0.68 4.50
C ARG A 208 -11.75 2.15 4.30
N PRO A 209 -11.87 2.94 5.39
CA PRO A 209 -12.15 4.36 5.31
C PRO A 209 -11.20 5.09 4.33
N PRO A 210 -11.71 5.66 3.22
CA PRO A 210 -10.90 6.40 2.25
C PRO A 210 -10.59 7.82 2.72
N ALA A 211 -9.65 8.49 2.05
CA ALA A 211 -9.38 9.92 2.25
C ALA A 211 -10.62 10.79 1.98
N GLU A 212 -11.39 10.45 0.95
CA GLU A 212 -12.59 11.18 0.54
C GLU A 212 -13.87 10.41 0.88
N ARG A 213 -14.76 11.01 1.68
CA ARG A 213 -15.97 10.35 2.20
C ARG A 213 -16.97 9.88 1.13
N TYR A 214 -16.92 10.48 -0.06
CA TYR A 214 -17.81 10.12 -1.16
C TYR A 214 -17.35 8.85 -1.92
N VAL A 215 -16.11 8.39 -1.69
CA VAL A 215 -15.57 7.18 -2.31
C VAL A 215 -16.26 5.96 -1.73
N LYS A 216 -16.76 5.11 -2.63
CA LYS A 216 -17.49 3.87 -2.29
C LYS A 216 -17.03 2.72 -3.17
N PRO A 217 -17.13 1.46 -2.69
CA PRO A 217 -16.92 0.29 -3.54
C PRO A 217 -17.94 0.24 -4.69
N PRO A 218 -17.55 -0.22 -5.89
CA PRO A 218 -18.47 -0.43 -7.01
C PRO A 218 -19.54 -1.49 -6.66
N GLU A 219 -20.57 -1.57 -7.48
CA GLU A 219 -21.51 -2.70 -7.38
C GLU A 219 -20.83 -4.01 -7.81
N PRO A 220 -21.18 -5.18 -7.24
CA PRO A 220 -20.57 -6.46 -7.57
C PRO A 220 -20.59 -6.80 -9.07
N GLU A 221 -21.64 -6.42 -9.78
CA GLU A 221 -21.81 -6.65 -11.21
C GLU A 221 -20.73 -5.93 -12.03
N LYS A 222 -20.28 -4.75 -11.58
CA LYS A 222 -19.20 -3.99 -12.22
C LYS A 222 -17.83 -4.65 -12.04
N LEU A 223 -17.58 -5.28 -10.89
CA LEU A 223 -16.36 -6.06 -10.69
C LEU A 223 -16.36 -7.33 -11.54
N ASN A 224 -17.52 -7.99 -11.65
CA ASN A 224 -17.67 -9.15 -12.52
C ASN A 224 -17.45 -8.78 -13.99
N GLU A 225 -18.00 -7.64 -14.43
CA GLU A 225 -17.75 -7.07 -15.76
C GLU A 225 -16.25 -6.83 -16.00
N ALA A 226 -15.57 -6.13 -15.09
CA ALA A 226 -14.13 -5.89 -15.19
C ALA A 226 -13.32 -7.20 -15.23
N TRP A 227 -13.66 -8.17 -14.38
CA TRP A 227 -13.00 -9.46 -14.34
C TRP A 227 -13.13 -10.20 -15.68
N HIS A 228 -14.32 -10.26 -16.27
CA HIS A 228 -14.51 -10.88 -17.58
C HIS A 228 -13.73 -10.17 -18.70
N ILE A 229 -13.64 -8.84 -18.67
CA ILE A 229 -12.84 -8.08 -19.65
C ILE A 229 -11.36 -8.46 -19.55
N PHE A 230 -10.82 -8.55 -18.32
CA PHE A 230 -9.43 -8.93 -18.09
C PHE A 230 -9.17 -10.40 -18.45
N ASP A 231 -10.08 -11.30 -18.09
CA ASP A 231 -10.01 -12.74 -18.39
C ASP A 231 -10.04 -13.01 -19.90
N ASN A 232 -10.88 -12.28 -20.65
CA ASN A 232 -10.93 -12.36 -22.12
C ASN A 232 -9.60 -11.96 -22.79
N LEU A 233 -8.78 -11.13 -22.12
CA LEU A 233 -7.42 -10.79 -22.57
C LEU A 233 -6.36 -11.75 -22.02
N ASN A 234 -6.75 -12.84 -21.36
CA ASN A 234 -5.88 -13.80 -20.70
C ASN A 234 -4.95 -13.12 -19.68
N ILE A 235 -5.50 -12.26 -18.82
CA ILE A 235 -4.79 -11.64 -17.72
C ILE A 235 -5.13 -12.41 -16.44
N ASN A 236 -4.12 -12.95 -15.75
CA ASN A 236 -4.32 -13.60 -14.45
C ASN A 236 -4.84 -12.56 -13.43
N THR A 237 -6.13 -12.62 -13.10
CA THR A 237 -6.82 -11.56 -12.37
C THR A 237 -7.40 -12.05 -11.05
N GLU A 238 -7.06 -11.37 -9.97
CA GLU A 238 -7.56 -11.67 -8.62
C GLU A 238 -8.34 -10.49 -8.04
N LEU A 239 -9.48 -10.78 -7.40
CA LEU A 239 -10.34 -9.77 -6.79
C LEU A 239 -9.99 -9.59 -5.30
N LEU A 240 -9.56 -8.38 -4.94
CA LEU A 240 -9.25 -8.00 -3.57
C LEU A 240 -10.44 -7.26 -2.92
N THR A 241 -11.53 -7.98 -2.70
CA THR A 241 -12.80 -7.44 -2.17
C THR A 241 -13.05 -7.75 -0.69
N GLY A 242 -12.35 -8.74 -0.15
CA GLY A 242 -12.52 -9.21 1.23
C GLY A 242 -11.65 -8.49 2.27
N TYR A 243 -11.97 -8.73 3.53
CA TYR A 243 -11.16 -8.36 4.69
C TYR A 243 -9.96 -9.32 4.84
N GLU A 244 -8.78 -8.78 5.15
CA GLU A 244 -7.49 -9.52 5.11
C GLU A 244 -7.28 -10.48 6.31
N GLY A 245 -8.18 -10.48 7.29
CA GLY A 245 -8.06 -11.25 8.53
C GLY A 245 -7.71 -10.37 9.74
N ALA A 246 -7.78 -10.93 10.95
CA ALA A 246 -7.52 -10.22 12.21
C ALA A 246 -6.19 -10.62 12.88
N ASP A 247 -5.46 -11.59 12.32
CA ASP A 247 -4.26 -12.17 12.92
C ASP A 247 -3.02 -11.32 12.67
N THR A 248 -2.93 -10.18 13.36
CA THR A 248 -1.76 -9.30 13.34
C THR A 248 -0.72 -9.73 14.38
N GLY A 249 0.54 -9.79 13.97
CA GLY A 249 1.70 -9.93 14.85
C GLY A 249 1.80 -8.74 15.82
N PHE A 250 2.50 -8.97 16.93
CA PHE A 250 2.64 -8.01 18.03
C PHE A 250 4.07 -8.05 18.57
N THR A 251 4.55 -6.92 19.06
CA THR A 251 5.93 -6.74 19.53
C THR A 251 6.10 -6.88 21.03
N GLY A 252 5.00 -7.08 21.78
CA GLY A 252 4.99 -6.95 23.24
C GLY A 252 4.68 -5.52 23.72
N ASN A 253 4.37 -4.61 22.79
CA ASN A 253 3.99 -3.23 23.10
C ASN A 253 2.82 -2.78 22.20
N VAL A 254 1.61 -3.16 22.60
CA VAL A 254 0.39 -2.89 21.83
C VAL A 254 0.13 -1.40 21.58
N TYR A 255 0.59 -0.50 22.48
CA TYR A 255 0.46 0.94 22.29
C TYR A 255 1.20 1.39 21.03
N GLU A 256 2.45 0.95 20.88
CA GLU A 256 3.26 1.22 19.68
C GLU A 256 2.74 0.48 18.45
N ASP A 257 2.32 -0.78 18.59
CA ASP A 257 1.81 -1.57 17.46
C ASP A 257 0.58 -0.90 16.83
N ILE A 258 -0.37 -0.47 17.65
CA ILE A 258 -1.56 0.27 17.17
C ILE A 258 -1.14 1.54 16.44
N LEU A 259 -0.24 2.32 17.03
CA LEU A 259 0.21 3.59 16.44
C LEU A 259 0.89 3.39 15.09
N ASN A 260 1.74 2.38 14.97
CA ASN A 260 2.55 2.14 13.78
C ASN A 260 1.72 1.52 12.65
N ILE A 261 0.80 0.61 12.96
CA ILE A 261 -0.13 0.07 11.96
C ILE A 261 -1.07 1.16 11.46
N THR A 262 -1.70 1.92 12.37
CA THR A 262 -2.69 2.95 12.00
C THR A 262 -2.11 4.09 11.15
N ALA A 263 -0.80 4.33 11.22
CA ALA A 263 -0.11 5.35 10.43
C ALA A 263 -0.23 5.14 8.90
N VAL A 264 -0.42 3.89 8.46
CA VAL A 264 -0.55 3.55 7.03
C VAL A 264 -1.79 2.70 6.73
N HIS A 265 -2.48 2.24 7.77
CA HIS A 265 -3.51 1.22 7.64
C HIS A 265 -4.59 1.34 8.74
N PRO A 266 -5.84 1.74 8.40
CA PRO A 266 -6.96 1.72 9.34
C PRO A 266 -7.16 0.33 9.99
N LEU A 267 -7.27 0.29 11.32
CA LEU A 267 -7.51 -0.94 12.07
C LEU A 267 -9.00 -1.18 12.28
N ARG A 268 -9.52 -2.34 11.89
CA ARG A 268 -10.91 -2.72 12.19
C ARG A 268 -11.02 -3.15 13.66
N GLU A 269 -12.18 -2.97 14.27
CA GLU A 269 -12.39 -3.30 15.70
C GLU A 269 -12.02 -4.74 16.05
N GLU A 270 -12.29 -5.72 15.18
CA GLU A 270 -11.91 -7.11 15.44
C GLU A 270 -10.38 -7.31 15.50
N ALA A 271 -9.60 -6.66 14.61
CA ALA A 271 -8.13 -6.70 14.68
C ALA A 271 -7.57 -5.94 15.88
N MET A 272 -8.19 -4.81 16.25
CA MET A 272 -7.82 -4.05 17.45
C MET A 272 -7.97 -4.91 18.70
N LEU A 273 -9.11 -5.60 18.84
CA LEU A 273 -9.35 -6.50 19.98
C LEU A 273 -8.38 -7.68 19.98
N LYS A 274 -8.03 -8.21 18.80
CA LYS A 274 -7.05 -9.30 18.70
C LYS A 274 -5.64 -8.88 19.11
N LEU A 275 -5.20 -7.68 18.74
CA LEU A 275 -3.92 -7.11 19.20
C LEU A 275 -3.87 -6.99 20.73
N LEU A 276 -4.93 -6.49 21.35
CA LEU A 276 -5.03 -6.39 22.80
C LEU A 276 -5.00 -7.76 23.48
N GLU A 277 -5.73 -8.74 22.94
CA GLU A 277 -5.73 -10.12 23.44
C GLU A 277 -4.32 -10.74 23.37
N ASN A 278 -3.65 -10.59 22.23
CA ASN A 278 -2.32 -11.15 22.01
C ASN A 278 -1.26 -10.57 22.97
N ASP A 279 -1.37 -9.29 23.31
CA ASP A 279 -0.46 -8.59 24.23
C ASP A 279 -0.94 -8.62 25.70
N ASN A 280 -2.04 -9.32 25.99
CA ASN A 280 -2.70 -9.35 27.31
C ASN A 280 -2.96 -7.95 27.90
N ALA A 281 -3.40 -7.02 27.04
CA ALA A 281 -3.60 -5.61 27.35
C ALA A 281 -5.09 -5.23 27.42
N ASP A 282 -5.40 -4.18 28.18
CA ASP A 282 -6.77 -3.69 28.39
C ASP A 282 -7.17 -2.59 27.38
N LEU A 283 -8.47 -2.47 27.10
CA LEU A 283 -9.07 -1.42 26.27
C LEU A 283 -8.71 0.02 26.71
N ASN A 284 -8.26 0.21 27.95
CA ASN A 284 -7.72 1.48 28.44
C ASN A 284 -6.55 2.00 27.59
N VAL A 285 -5.76 1.13 26.96
CA VAL A 285 -4.72 1.55 26.00
C VAL A 285 -5.36 2.29 24.80
N VAL A 286 -6.41 1.72 24.22
CA VAL A 286 -7.15 2.34 23.10
C VAL A 286 -7.79 3.66 23.52
N ARG A 287 -8.37 3.71 24.73
CA ARG A 287 -8.94 4.94 25.28
C ARG A 287 -7.87 6.02 25.48
N ALA A 288 -6.70 5.65 25.98
CA ALA A 288 -5.59 6.58 26.13
C ALA A 288 -5.13 7.15 24.77
N LEU A 289 -5.00 6.30 23.75
CA LEU A 289 -4.66 6.71 22.39
C LEU A 289 -5.70 7.68 21.78
N ILE A 290 -6.99 7.46 22.05
CA ILE A 290 -8.07 8.37 21.62
C ILE A 290 -8.01 9.71 22.38
N ASN A 291 -7.82 9.67 23.70
CA ASN A 291 -7.77 10.87 24.55
C ASN A 291 -6.53 11.73 24.29
N GLN A 292 -5.41 11.11 23.94
CA GLN A 292 -4.19 11.79 23.46
C GLN A 292 -4.32 12.23 22.00
N HIS A 293 -5.44 11.91 21.37
CA HIS A 293 -5.74 12.17 19.99
C HIS A 293 -4.66 11.70 19.01
N LEU A 294 -4.18 10.48 19.24
CA LEU A 294 -3.26 9.80 18.33
C LEU A 294 -4.02 8.90 17.35
N ILE A 295 -5.23 8.46 17.72
CA ILE A 295 -6.17 7.75 16.86
C ILE A 295 -7.59 8.26 17.10
N LYS A 296 -8.50 8.01 16.16
CA LYS A 296 -9.94 8.25 16.33
C LYS A 296 -10.81 7.13 15.76
N PRO A 297 -11.96 6.84 16.38
CA PRO A 297 -12.91 5.87 15.84
C PRO A 297 -13.70 6.47 14.68
N VAL A 298 -13.96 5.67 13.65
CA VAL A 298 -14.82 6.01 12.51
C VAL A 298 -15.71 4.82 12.14
N LEU A 299 -16.89 5.09 11.60
CA LEU A 299 -17.78 4.07 11.06
C LEU A 299 -17.68 4.08 9.53
N TYR A 300 -17.48 2.90 8.94
CA TYR A 300 -17.42 2.72 7.49
C TYR A 300 -18.07 1.38 7.12
N GLU A 301 -19.05 1.40 6.21
CA GLU A 301 -19.82 0.22 5.78
C GLU A 301 -20.36 -0.62 6.96
N GLY A 302 -20.90 0.06 7.99
CA GLY A 302 -21.47 -0.58 9.18
C GLY A 302 -20.43 -1.22 10.12
N LYS A 303 -19.13 -1.03 9.86
CA LYS A 303 -18.03 -1.53 10.69
C LYS A 303 -17.26 -0.38 11.32
N LYS A 304 -16.80 -0.60 12.56
CA LYS A 304 -16.01 0.37 13.30
C LYS A 304 -14.52 0.17 13.01
N TYR A 305 -13.86 1.27 12.69
CA TYR A 305 -12.42 1.34 12.43
C TYR A 305 -11.78 2.38 13.34
N PHE A 306 -10.47 2.23 13.54
CA PHE A 306 -9.59 3.19 14.21
C PHE A 306 -8.57 3.68 13.19
N ILE A 307 -8.51 5.00 13.00
CA ILE A 307 -7.58 5.64 12.08
C ILE A 307 -6.61 6.53 12.85
N ARG A 308 -5.41 6.71 12.32
CA ARG A 308 -4.43 7.64 12.88
C ARG A 308 -4.98 9.06 12.84
N ASP A 309 -4.76 9.81 13.92
CA ASP A 309 -5.06 11.23 14.00
C ASP A 309 -3.74 12.01 14.02
N TYR A 310 -3.56 12.82 12.98
CA TYR A 310 -2.43 13.74 12.86
C TYR A 310 -3.03 15.13 13.00
N HIS A 311 -2.92 15.71 14.19
CA HIS A 311 -3.33 17.10 14.44
C HIS A 311 -2.54 18.11 13.63
#